data_AF-A0A852MJ70-F1
#
_entry.id   AF-A0A852MJ70-F1
#
_cell.length_a   1.000
_cell.length_b   1.000
_cell.length_c   1.000
_cell.angle_alpha   90.00
_cell.angle_beta   90.00
_cell.angle_gamma   90.00
#
_symmetry.space_group_name_H-M   'P 1'
#
loop_
_entity.id
_entity.type
_entity.pdbx_description
1 polymer ?
#
loop_
_entity_poly.entity_id
_entity_poly.type
_entity_poly.pdbx_seq_one_letter_code
_entity_poly.pdbx_strand_id
1 'polypeptide(L)'
;FSGVLSADVLQALLDLQERLAATTAWAPEAGKLVKLSDVCYAPLNPTEPGVGDCCVNSVTQYFQNNRSRLAMEATQTVGKETGTVDWRDHLIYCV
;
A
#
# COMPACT_ATOMS: atom_id res chain seq x y z
N PHE A 1 20.61 -0.77 0.99
CA PHE A 1 19.40 -1.38 0.40
C PHE A 1 19.65 -1.73 -1.05
N SER A 2 19.03 -2.81 -1.55
CA SER A 2 19.04 -3.15 -2.98
C SER A 2 18.32 -2.07 -3.80
N GLY A 3 18.71 -1.89 -5.06
CA GLY A 3 18.08 -0.90 -5.96
C GLY A 3 16.59 -1.13 -6.21
N VAL A 4 16.10 -2.37 -6.04
CA VAL A 4 14.66 -2.69 -6.11
C VAL A 4 13.85 -2.03 -4.99
N LEU A 5 14.51 -1.65 -3.89
CA LEU A 5 13.91 -0.92 -2.78
C LEU A 5 14.30 0.57 -2.84
N SER A 6 14.52 1.16 -4.02
CA SER A 6 14.66 2.62 -4.10
C SER A 6 13.31 3.28 -3.85
N ALA A 7 13.32 4.51 -3.30
CA ALA A 7 12.09 5.25 -3.04
C ALA A 7 11.26 5.45 -4.33
N ASP A 8 11.92 5.69 -5.46
CA ASP A 8 11.25 5.87 -6.76
C ASP A 8 10.54 4.59 -7.22
N VAL A 9 11.17 3.42 -7.03
CA VAL A 9 10.55 2.13 -7.37
C VAL A 9 9.35 1.86 -6.46
N LEU A 10 9.45 2.13 -5.16
CA LEU A 10 8.34 1.95 -4.22
C LEU A 10 7.16 2.88 -4.53
N GLN A 11 7.43 4.12 -4.94
CA GLN A 11 6.40 5.07 -5.37
C GLN A 11 5.73 4.62 -6.69
N ALA A 12 6.52 4.18 -7.67
CA ALA A 12 5.97 3.66 -8.93
C ALA A 12 5.14 2.39 -8.72
N LEU A 13 5.55 1.51 -7.80
CA LEU A 13 4.80 0.33 -7.40
C LEU A 13 3.47 0.72 -6.74
N LEU A 14 3.48 1.70 -5.83
CA LEU A 14 2.27 2.20 -5.19
C LEU A 14 1.28 2.76 -6.22
N ASP A 15 1.75 3.58 -7.17
CA ASP A 15 0.91 4.14 -8.25
C ASP A 15 0.29 3.04 -9.12
N LEU A 16 1.09 2.03 -9.48
CA LEU A 16 0.59 0.89 -10.24
C LEU A 16 -0.50 0.15 -9.46
N GLN A 17 -0.28 -0.10 -8.17
CA GLN A 17 -1.23 -0.80 -7.32
C GLN A 17 -2.54 -0.02 -7.17
N GLU A 18 -2.49 1.31 -6.99
CA GLU A 18 -3.68 2.16 -6.92
C GLU A 18 -4.48 2.11 -8.23
N ARG A 19 -3.81 2.12 -9.39
CA ARG A 19 -4.47 2.00 -10.71
C ARG A 19 -5.13 0.62 -10.89
N LEU A 20 -4.45 -0.45 -10.50
CA LEU A 20 -5.01 -1.80 -10.54
C LEU A 20 -6.23 -1.93 -9.62
N ALA A 21 -6.15 -1.40 -8.40
CA ALA A 21 -7.26 -1.42 -7.44
C ALA A 21 -8.47 -0.60 -7.89
N ALA A 22 -8.26 0.48 -8.65
CA ALA A 22 -9.30 1.32 -9.22
C ALA A 22 -9.91 0.77 -10.53
N THR A 23 -9.39 -0.34 -11.05
CA THR A 23 -9.87 -0.93 -12.32
C THR A 23 -11.32 -1.38 -12.18
N THR A 24 -12.10 -1.14 -13.24
CA THR A 24 -13.48 -1.60 -13.37
C THR A 24 -13.68 -2.35 -14.67
N ALA A 25 -14.60 -3.30 -14.66
CA ALA A 25 -14.96 -4.08 -15.84
C ALA A 25 -16.48 -4.13 -15.99
N TRP A 26 -16.99 -3.96 -17.21
CA TRP A 26 -18.41 -4.18 -17.49
C TRP A 26 -18.72 -5.67 -17.45
N ALA A 27 -19.68 -6.08 -16.62
CA ALA A 27 -20.16 -7.45 -16.55
C ALA A 27 -21.59 -7.53 -17.13
N PRO A 28 -21.77 -8.03 -18.37
CA PRO A 28 -23.06 -8.06 -19.05
C PRO A 28 -24.14 -8.80 -18.24
N GLU A 29 -23.79 -9.91 -17.59
CA GLU A 29 -24.71 -10.76 -16.83
C GLU A 29 -25.21 -10.06 -15.56
N ALA A 30 -24.37 -9.21 -14.96
CA ALA A 30 -24.74 -8.43 -13.77
C ALA A 30 -25.34 -7.07 -14.13
N GLY A 31 -25.26 -6.65 -15.41
CA GLY A 31 -25.75 -5.36 -15.89
C GLY A 31 -25.08 -4.15 -15.22
N LYS A 32 -23.86 -4.29 -14.68
CA LYS A 32 -23.14 -3.24 -13.96
C LYS A 32 -21.63 -3.25 -14.22
N LEU A 33 -20.98 -2.14 -13.89
CA LEU A 33 -19.53 -2.09 -13.70
C LEU A 33 -19.16 -2.80 -12.40
N VAL A 34 -18.30 -3.80 -12.50
CA VAL A 34 -17.72 -4.55 -11.38
C VAL A 34 -16.38 -3.91 -11.02
N LYS A 35 -16.17 -3.68 -9.73
CA LYS A 35 -14.93 -3.16 -9.12
C LYS A 35 -14.17 -4.32 -8.46
N LEU A 36 -12.93 -4.06 -8.05
CA LEU A 36 -12.16 -5.02 -7.26
C LEU A 36 -12.91 -5.47 -5.98
N SER A 37 -13.54 -4.53 -5.27
CA SER A 37 -14.29 -4.82 -4.04
C SER A 37 -15.53 -5.71 -4.24
N ASP A 38 -16.07 -5.79 -5.47
CA ASP A 38 -17.21 -6.68 -5.75
C ASP A 38 -16.81 -8.16 -5.78
N VAL A 39 -15.52 -8.48 -5.94
CA VAL A 39 -15.04 -9.85 -6.23
C VAL A 39 -13.86 -10.30 -5.37
N CYS A 40 -13.20 -9.38 -4.65
CA CYS A 40 -12.01 -9.69 -3.89
C CYS A 40 -12.31 -10.54 -2.66
N TYR A 41 -11.30 -11.30 -2.23
CA TYR A 41 -11.31 -11.90 -0.89
C TYR A 41 -11.04 -10.82 0.16
N ALA A 42 -11.97 -10.66 1.11
CA ALA A 42 -11.89 -9.70 2.23
C ALA A 42 -12.04 -10.44 3.57
N PRO A 43 -10.95 -10.72 4.30
CA PRO A 43 -10.98 -11.57 5.49
C PRO A 43 -11.68 -10.95 6.71
N LEU A 44 -11.68 -9.62 6.82
CA LEU A 44 -12.20 -8.91 8.01
C LEU A 44 -13.61 -8.36 7.82
N ASN A 45 -13.96 -7.92 6.60
CA ASN A 45 -15.27 -7.38 6.27
C ASN A 45 -15.84 -8.09 5.01
N PRO A 46 -16.25 -9.36 5.13
CA PRO A 46 -16.59 -10.19 3.97
C PRO A 46 -17.95 -9.85 3.32
N THR A 47 -18.87 -9.20 4.03
CA THR A 47 -20.25 -8.99 3.55
C THR A 47 -20.37 -7.74 2.67
N GLU A 48 -19.68 -6.66 3.03
CA GLU A 48 -19.74 -5.39 2.30
C GLU A 48 -18.35 -4.72 2.30
N PRO A 49 -17.37 -5.34 1.62
CA PRO A 49 -16.00 -4.85 1.62
C PRO A 49 -15.87 -3.53 0.84
N GLY A 50 -15.09 -2.60 1.40
CA GLY A 50 -14.47 -1.53 0.63
C GLY A 50 -13.20 -2.03 -0.07
N VAL A 51 -12.62 -1.18 -0.95
CA VAL A 51 -11.33 -1.51 -1.61
C VAL A 51 -10.20 -1.74 -0.60
N GLY A 52 -10.23 -1.04 0.54
CA GLY A 52 -9.25 -1.22 1.62
C GLY A 52 -9.36 -2.55 2.39
N ASP A 53 -10.49 -3.26 2.25
CA ASP A 53 -10.70 -4.56 2.90
C ASP A 53 -10.19 -5.72 2.04
N CYS A 54 -9.92 -5.48 0.75
CA CYS A 54 -9.41 -6.49 -0.18
C CYS A 54 -8.00 -6.95 0.21
N CYS A 55 -7.78 -8.25 0.21
CA CYS A 55 -6.47 -8.84 0.47
C CYS A 55 -5.51 -8.61 -0.70
N VAL A 56 -4.68 -7.56 -0.60
CA VAL A 56 -3.60 -7.23 -1.55
C VAL A 56 -2.29 -7.15 -0.78
N ASN A 57 -1.41 -8.13 -0.96
CA ASN A 57 -0.13 -8.21 -0.26
C ASN A 57 1.00 -7.56 -1.07
N SER A 58 1.66 -6.57 -0.49
CA SER A 58 2.77 -5.83 -1.11
C SER A 58 3.64 -5.17 -0.04
N VAL A 59 4.89 -4.84 -0.36
CA VAL A 59 5.77 -4.06 0.52
C VAL A 59 5.21 -2.68 0.86
N THR A 60 4.40 -2.09 -0.03
CA THR A 60 3.74 -0.79 0.20
C THR A 60 2.69 -0.86 1.31
N GLN A 61 2.26 -2.06 1.71
CA GLN A 61 1.27 -2.25 2.75
C GLN A 61 1.80 -1.97 4.16
N TYR A 62 3.12 -2.05 4.38
CA TYR A 62 3.74 -1.56 5.62
C TYR A 62 3.51 -0.06 5.84
N PHE A 63 3.25 0.67 4.77
CA PHE A 63 2.89 2.10 4.76
C PHE A 63 1.39 2.31 4.49
N GLN A 64 0.59 1.24 4.63
CA GLN A 64 -0.86 1.20 4.39
C GLN A 64 -1.24 1.77 3.01
N ASN A 65 -0.40 1.52 2.00
CA ASN A 65 -0.57 2.03 0.64
C ASN A 65 -0.80 3.55 0.61
N ASN A 66 -0.12 4.29 1.48
CA ASN A 66 -0.28 5.73 1.60
C ASN A 66 1.03 6.44 1.24
N ARG A 67 0.99 7.22 0.16
CA ARG A 67 2.15 7.96 -0.35
C ARG A 67 2.76 8.90 0.71
N SER A 68 1.93 9.60 1.48
CA SER A 68 2.41 10.51 2.53
C SER A 68 3.11 9.77 3.67
N ARG A 69 2.70 8.54 3.99
CA ARG A 69 3.38 7.71 4.99
C ARG A 69 4.72 7.19 4.48
N LEU A 70 4.78 6.79 3.22
CA LEU A 70 6.04 6.36 2.58
C LEU A 70 7.07 7.50 2.48
N ALA A 71 6.61 8.73 2.25
CA ALA A 71 7.47 9.92 2.15
C ALA A 71 7.77 10.59 3.50
N MET A 72 7.31 10.02 4.61
CA MET A 72 7.47 10.63 5.92
C MET A 72 8.90 10.50 6.42
N GLU A 73 9.42 11.58 6.96
CA GLU A 73 10.67 11.64 7.71
C GLU A 73 10.41 12.16 9.12
N ALA A 74 11.19 11.72 10.10
CA ALA A 74 11.14 12.23 11.46
C ALA A 74 12.54 12.44 12.01
N THR A 75 12.71 13.40 12.93
CA THR A 75 13.95 13.55 13.69
C THR A 75 13.88 12.68 14.94
N GLN A 76 14.90 11.86 15.17
CA GLN A 76 14.99 11.01 16.35
C GLN A 76 16.36 11.17 17.02
N THR A 77 16.36 11.20 18.36
CA THR A 77 17.58 11.11 19.17
C THR A 77 17.63 9.76 19.88
N VAL A 78 18.69 9.00 19.68
CA VAL A 78 18.95 7.73 20.38
C VAL A 78 20.29 7.86 21.12
N GLY A 79 20.23 7.81 22.45
CA GLY A 79 21.40 8.08 23.28
C GLY A 79 21.88 9.52 23.16
N LYS A 80 23.03 9.74 22.52
CA LYS A 80 23.62 11.07 22.26
C LYS A 80 23.63 11.46 20.78
N GLU A 81 23.11 10.61 19.90
CA GLU A 81 23.09 10.85 18.45
C GLU A 81 21.68 11.27 18.03
N THR A 82 21.60 12.33 17.23
CA THR A 82 20.37 12.82 16.61
C THR A 82 20.49 12.66 15.11
N GLY A 83 19.48 12.05 14.50
CA GLY A 83 19.42 11.81 13.06
C GLY A 83 18.00 11.89 12.51
N THR A 84 17.90 11.71 11.19
CA THR A 84 16.62 11.56 10.49
C THR A 84 16.33 10.08 10.34
N VAL A 85 15.11 9.68 10.68
CA VAL A 85 14.55 8.36 10.37
C VAL A 85 13.56 8.49 9.23
N ASP A 86 13.55 7.52 8.34
CA ASP A 86 12.73 7.49 7.13
C ASP A 86 12.05 6.13 6.91
N TRP A 87 11.51 5.91 5.71
CA TRP A 87 10.84 4.67 5.35
C TRP A 87 11.72 3.41 5.47
N ARG A 88 13.05 3.55 5.39
CA ARG A 88 14.00 2.43 5.50
C ARG A 88 13.98 1.86 6.91
N ASP A 89 13.97 2.73 7.92
CA ASP A 89 13.92 2.34 9.32
C ASP A 89 12.60 1.64 9.62
N HIS A 90 11.48 2.22 9.16
CA HIS A 90 10.16 1.60 9.28
C HIS A 90 10.08 0.25 8.58
N LEU A 91 10.63 0.13 7.36
CA LEU A 91 10.64 -1.13 6.63
C LEU A 91 11.45 -2.21 7.36
N ILE A 92 12.65 -1.88 7.87
CA ILE A 92 13.46 -2.83 8.64
C ILE A 92 12.74 -3.26 9.92
N TYR A 93 11.97 -2.36 10.54
CA TYR A 93 11.24 -2.67 11.76
C TYR A 93 10.03 -3.60 11.52
N CYS A 94 9.37 -3.51 10.36
CA CYS A 94 8.16 -4.26 10.05
C CYS A 94 8.37 -5.63 9.37
N VAL A 95 9.55 -5.90 8.81
CA VAL A 95 9.91 -7.16 8.15
C VAL A 95 10.52 -8.12 9.15
#